data_AF-A0A089K1H5-F1
#
_entry.id   AF-A0A089K1H5-F1
#
_cell.length_a   1.000
_cell.length_b   1.000
_cell.length_c   1.000
_cell.angle_alpha   90.00
_cell.angle_beta   90.00
_cell.angle_gamma   90.00
#
_symmetry.space_group_name_H-M   'P 1'
#
loop_
_entity.id
_entity.type
_entity.pdbx_description
1 polymer ?
#
loop_
_entity_poly.entity_id
_entity_poly.type
_entity_poly.pdbx_seq_one_letter_code
_entity_poly.pdbx_strand_id
1 'polypeptide(L)'
;MKLIKRLGLWLPVLSVAVSMINLSGQDDKNLLLFLTSPLLLWLNPQLTDLHYNMDNELLFQCILYGIHFFFWLGFGLLFDWLLARRRAK
;
A
#
# COMPACT_ATOMS: atom_id res chain seq x y z
N MET A 1 17.31 12.82 12.45
CA MET A 1 17.50 11.67 11.52
C MET A 1 17.41 12.20 10.10
N LYS A 2 18.41 11.95 9.24
CA LYS A 2 18.37 12.38 7.83
C LYS A 2 17.09 11.84 7.17
N LEU A 3 16.34 12.69 6.47
CA LEU A 3 15.06 12.37 5.81
C LEU A 3 15.12 11.09 4.98
N ILE A 4 16.29 10.85 4.36
CA ILE A 4 16.64 9.68 3.54
C ILE A 4 16.44 8.34 4.28
N LYS A 5 16.48 8.30 5.63
CA LYS A 5 16.38 7.05 6.40
C LYS A 5 15.01 6.80 7.06
N ARG A 6 13.97 7.58 6.72
CA ARG A 6 12.62 7.40 7.28
C ARG A 6 11.76 6.53 6.37
N LEU A 7 11.55 5.28 6.77
CA LEU A 7 10.70 4.35 6.01
C LEU A 7 9.23 4.78 6.04
N GLY A 8 8.79 5.49 7.09
CA GLY A 8 7.47 6.10 7.15
C GLY A 8 7.21 7.15 6.08
N LEU A 9 8.26 7.67 5.43
CA LEU A 9 8.13 8.57 4.28
C LEU A 9 8.29 7.82 2.94
N TRP A 10 9.27 6.93 2.85
CA TRP A 10 9.58 6.25 1.58
C TRP A 10 8.60 5.16 1.18
N LEU A 11 8.05 4.41 2.13
CA LEU A 11 7.12 3.32 1.80
C LEU A 11 5.78 3.84 1.24
N PRO A 12 5.18 4.93 1.77
CA PRO A 12 4.05 5.60 1.11
C PRO A 12 4.37 6.15 -0.28
N VAL A 13 5.57 6.72 -0.47
CA VAL A 13 6.00 7.22 -1.79
C VAL A 13 6.09 6.07 -2.80
N LEU A 14 6.68 4.94 -2.40
CA LEU A 14 6.72 3.73 -3.22
C LEU A 14 5.31 3.20 -3.50
N SER A 15 4.42 3.22 -2.50
CA SER A 15 3.01 2.88 -2.70
C SER A 15 2.35 3.73 -3.78
N VAL A 16 2.53 5.07 -3.74
CA VAL A 16 1.97 5.96 -4.76
C VAL A 16 2.53 5.63 -6.14
N ALA A 17 3.84 5.36 -6.24
CA ALA A 17 4.46 4.97 -7.51
C ALA A 17 3.87 3.67 -8.07
N VAL A 18 3.67 2.65 -7.22
CA VAL A 18 3.02 1.39 -7.61
C VAL A 18 1.59 1.66 -8.09
N SER A 19 0.80 2.45 -7.37
CA SER A 19 -0.57 2.81 -7.77
C SER A 19 -0.60 3.59 -9.09
N MET A 20 0.38 4.46 -9.37
CA MET A 20 0.48 5.18 -10.64
C MET A 20 0.82 4.26 -11.81
N ILE A 21 1.73 3.29 -11.62
CA ILE A 21 2.03 2.27 -12.62
C ILE A 21 0.80 1.41 -12.89
N ASN A 22 0.02 1.14 -11.85
CA ASN A 22 -1.23 0.40 -12.00
C ASN A 22 -2.29 1.19 -12.78
N LEU A 23 -2.49 2.46 -12.45
CA LEU A 23 -3.38 3.37 -13.17
C LEU A 23 -2.98 3.61 -14.63
N SER A 24 -1.69 3.51 -14.97
CA SER A 24 -1.24 3.68 -16.36
C SER A 24 -1.58 2.49 -17.27
N GLY A 25 -2.14 1.41 -16.71
CA GLY A 25 -2.46 0.19 -17.45
C GLY A 25 -1.24 -0.68 -17.76
N GLN A 26 -0.06 -0.35 -17.22
CA GLN A 26 1.14 -1.18 -17.39
C GLN A 26 1.13 -2.42 -16.48
N ASP A 27 0.27 -2.44 -15.47
CA ASP A 27 0.04 -3.56 -14.57
C ASP A 27 -1.35 -4.15 -14.83
N ASP A 28 -1.47 -4.88 -15.96
CA ASP A 28 -2.71 -5.44 -16.53
C ASP A 28 -3.60 -6.23 -15.55
N LYS A 29 -3.09 -6.63 -14.38
CA LYS A 29 -3.81 -7.51 -13.43
C LYS A 29 -3.70 -7.09 -11.97
N ASN A 30 -3.31 -5.84 -11.68
CA ASN A 30 -2.99 -5.42 -10.31
C ASN A 30 -1.89 -6.29 -9.66
N LEU A 31 -1.08 -6.97 -10.47
CA LEU A 31 -0.13 -7.97 -10.01
C LEU A 31 0.93 -7.30 -9.12
N LEU A 32 1.44 -6.15 -9.57
CA LEU A 32 2.41 -5.39 -8.79
C LEU A 32 1.78 -4.94 -7.48
N LEU A 33 0.57 -4.39 -7.51
CA LEU A 33 -0.16 -3.90 -6.33
C LEU A 33 -0.38 -5.01 -5.28
N PHE A 34 -0.77 -6.22 -5.71
CA PHE A 34 -0.96 -7.36 -4.82
C PHE A 34 0.38 -7.92 -4.29
N LEU A 35 1.40 -8.03 -5.14
CA LEU A 35 2.72 -8.52 -4.72
C LEU A 35 3.40 -7.57 -3.73
N THR A 36 3.12 -6.26 -3.82
CA THR A 36 3.66 -5.26 -2.91
C THR A 36 2.75 -4.99 -1.71
N SER A 37 1.64 -5.70 -1.51
CA SER A 37 0.84 -5.55 -0.29
C SER A 37 0.31 -6.89 0.22
N PRO A 38 0.94 -7.45 1.28
CA PRO A 38 0.42 -8.67 1.91
C PRO A 38 -0.98 -8.46 2.49
N LEU A 39 -1.33 -7.23 2.86
CA LEU A 39 -2.68 -6.91 3.34
C LEU A 39 -3.74 -7.07 2.25
N LEU A 40 -3.45 -6.63 1.02
CA LEU A 40 -4.37 -6.83 -0.11
C LEU A 40 -4.52 -8.32 -0.45
N LEU A 41 -3.42 -9.08 -0.42
CA LEU A 41 -3.48 -10.53 -0.62
C LEU A 41 -4.32 -11.24 0.46
N TRP A 42 -4.18 -10.83 1.72
CA TRP A 42 -4.94 -11.42 2.82
C TRP A 42 -6.44 -11.07 2.72
N LEU A 43 -6.75 -9.83 2.33
CA LEU A 43 -8.12 -9.36 2.14
C LEU A 43 -8.73 -9.76 0.77
N ASN A 44 -8.02 -10.55 -0.04
CA ASN A 44 -8.44 -10.85 -1.42
C ASN A 44 -9.87 -11.43 -1.52
N PRO A 45 -10.31 -12.39 -0.67
CA PRO A 45 -11.69 -12.89 -0.73
C PRO A 45 -12.72 -11.77 -0.51
N GLN A 46 -12.53 -10.95 0.53
CA GLN A 46 -13.43 -9.85 0.88
C GLN A 46 -13.42 -8.73 -0.17
N LEU A 47 -12.25 -8.46 -0.77
CA LEU A 47 -12.11 -7.48 -1.85
C LEU A 47 -12.73 -7.98 -3.15
N THR A 48 -12.66 -9.28 -3.42
CA THR A 48 -13.34 -9.90 -4.57
C THR A 48 -14.85 -9.80 -4.42
N ASP A 49 -15.38 -10.16 -3.25
CA ASP A 49 -16.82 -10.00 -2.96
C ASP A 49 -17.25 -8.53 -3.04
N LEU A 50 -16.44 -7.61 -2.51
CA LEU A 50 -16.70 -6.18 -2.60
C LEU A 50 -16.72 -5.69 -4.06
N HIS A 51 -15.77 -6.14 -4.89
CA HIS A 51 -15.72 -5.80 -6.32
C HIS A 51 -17.02 -6.19 -7.01
N TYR A 52 -17.49 -7.42 -6.83
CA TYR A 52 -18.70 -7.90 -7.49
C TYR A 52 -19.98 -7.20 -7.00
N ASN A 53 -19.97 -6.63 -5.80
CA ASN A 53 -21.08 -5.86 -5.25
C ASN A 53 -20.97 -4.36 -5.56
N MET A 54 -19.89 -3.90 -6.20
CA MET A 54 -19.67 -2.51 -6.55
C MET A 54 -19.87 -2.28 -8.05
N ASP A 55 -20.84 -1.45 -8.41
CA ASP A 55 -21.07 -1.02 -9.80
C ASP A 55 -20.09 0.08 -10.27
N ASN A 56 -18.95 0.27 -9.58
CA ASN A 56 -18.01 1.35 -9.88
C ASN A 56 -16.55 0.91 -9.71
N GLU A 57 -15.91 0.60 -10.85
CA GLU A 57 -14.52 0.16 -10.92
C GLU A 57 -13.54 1.22 -10.39
N LEU A 58 -13.77 2.51 -10.68
CA LEU A 58 -12.89 3.59 -10.22
C LEU A 58 -12.90 3.68 -8.70
N LEU A 59 -14.08 3.57 -8.08
CA LEU A 59 -14.20 3.59 -6.63
C LEU A 59 -13.51 2.37 -6.02
N PHE A 60 -13.65 1.19 -6.63
CA PHE A 60 -12.95 -0.02 -6.19
C PHE A 60 -11.43 0.14 -6.26
N GLN A 61 -10.90 0.70 -7.34
CA GLN A 61 -9.47 1.02 -7.47
C GLN A 61 -8.99 2.00 -6.39
N CYS A 62 -9.77 3.06 -6.12
CA CYS A 62 -9.46 3.99 -5.03
C CYS A 62 -9.38 3.29 -3.66
N ILE A 63 -10.25 2.31 -3.41
CA ILE A 63 -10.21 1.50 -2.18
C ILE A 63 -8.93 0.67 -2.13
N LEU A 64 -8.58 -0.03 -3.21
CA LEU A 64 -7.35 -0.83 -3.26
C LEU A 64 -6.09 0.02 -3.02
N TYR A 65 -5.99 1.18 -3.68
CA TYR A 65 -4.86 2.09 -3.51
C TYR A 65 -4.83 2.71 -2.12
N GLY A 66 -6.00 3.04 -1.55
CA GLY A 66 -6.12 3.52 -0.19
C GLY A 66 -5.58 2.49 0.81
N ILE A 67 -6.03 1.24 0.72
CA ILE A 67 -5.54 0.15 1.58
C ILE A 67 -4.04 -0.03 1.42
N HIS A 68 -3.53 -0.06 0.18
CA HIS A 68 -2.09 -0.20 -0.10
C HIS A 68 -1.28 0.94 0.54
N PHE A 69 -1.73 2.18 0.38
CA PHE A 69 -1.06 3.37 0.91
C PHE A 69 -1.04 3.40 2.44
N PHE A 70 -2.19 3.23 3.08
CA PHE A 70 -2.29 3.29 4.53
C PHE A 70 -1.56 2.12 5.21
N PHE A 71 -1.54 0.95 4.59
CA PHE A 71 -0.73 -0.17 5.05
C PHE A 71 0.75 0.21 5.10
N TRP A 72 1.30 0.72 3.99
CA TRP A 72 2.72 1.09 3.92
C TRP A 72 3.10 2.30 4.78
N LEU A 73 2.18 3.25 4.95
CA LEU A 73 2.33 4.35 5.89
C LEU A 73 2.42 3.84 7.33
N GLY A 74 1.44 3.02 7.74
CA GLY A 74 1.42 2.43 9.08
C GLY A 74 2.64 1.57 9.36
N PHE A 75 3.01 0.70 8.41
CA PHE A 75 4.18 -0.16 8.53
C PHE A 75 5.49 0.65 8.62
N GLY A 76 5.65 1.66 7.77
CA GLY A 76 6.84 2.52 7.78
C GLY A 76 6.97 3.33 9.07
N LEU A 77 5.86 3.89 9.58
CA LEU A 77 5.84 4.60 10.86
C LEU A 77 6.14 3.68 12.04
N LEU A 78 5.55 2.48 12.05
CA LEU A 78 5.81 1.46 13.08
C LEU A 78 7.28 1.07 13.09
N PHE A 79 7.87 0.83 11.92
CA PHE A 79 9.27 0.46 11.80
C PHE A 79 10.21 1.59 12.24
N ASP A 80 9.95 2.82 11.81
CA ASP A 80 10.72 4.00 12.24
C ASP A 80 10.64 4.18 13.77
N TRP A 81 9.46 3.94 14.37
CA TRP A 81 9.27 3.99 15.82
C TRP A 81 10.06 2.89 16.55
N LEU A 82 10.01 1.64 16.05
CA LEU A 82 10.77 0.53 16.63
C LEU A 82 12.28 0.78 16.57
N LEU A 83 12.78 1.33 15.46
CA LEU A 83 14.19 1.70 15.32
C LEU A 83 14.60 2.81 16.27
N ALA A 84 13.77 3.84 16.43
CA ALA A 84 14.02 4.93 17.37
C ALA A 84 14.11 4.40 18.80
N ARG A 85 13.21 3.48 19.19
CA ARG A 85 13.19 2.86 20.52
C ARG A 85 14.44 2.02 20.79
N ARG A 86 14.97 1.32 19.79
CA ARG A 86 16.21 0.52 19.92
C ARG A 86 17.47 1.38 20.04
N ARG A 87 17.49 2.60 19.51
CA ARG A 87 18.63 3.52 19.63
C ARG A 87 18.64 4.32 20.92
N ALA A 88 17.50 4.42 21.59
CA ALA A 88 17.35 5.09 22.87
C ALA A 88 17.68 4.18 24.07
N LYS A 89 17.84 2.87 23.84
CA LYS A 89 18.43 1.92 24.79
C LYS A 89 19.91 1.73 24.46
#